data_AF-A0A7T1T2Q9-F1
#
_entry.id   AF-A0A7T1T2Q9-F1
#
_cell.length_a   1.000
_cell.length_b   1.000
_cell.length_c   1.000
_cell.angle_alpha   90.00
_cell.angle_beta   90.00
_cell.angle_gamma   90.00
#
_symmetry.space_group_name_H-M   'P 1'
#
loop_
_entity.id
_entity.type
_entity.pdbx_description
1 polymer ?
#
loop_
_entity_poly.entity_id
_entity_poly.type
_entity_poly.pdbx_seq_one_letter_code
_entity_poly.pdbx_strand_id
1 'polypeptide(L)' 'MSQPPLSPAILQLERRLGVRLFDRSRRKITLAETGRVFAEACRKLVAAAQHAHEVATHAEAGLLGTRCGWAW' A
#
# COMPACT_ATOMS: atom_id res chain seq x y z
N MET A 1 -0.20 12.70 -14.58
CA MET A 1 0.49 11.51 -14.02
C MET A 1 -0.02 10.29 -14.79
N SER A 2 0.69 9.86 -15.83
CA SER A 2 0.36 8.63 -16.55
C SER A 2 0.68 7.45 -15.64
N GLN A 3 -0.35 6.76 -15.16
CA GLN A 3 -0.16 5.48 -14.49
C GLN A 3 0.59 4.59 -15.49
N PRO A 4 1.76 4.04 -15.15
CA PRO A 4 2.38 3.04 -16.01
C PRO A 4 1.31 1.97 -16.27
N PRO A 5 1.22 1.40 -17.48
CA PRO A 5 0.21 0.41 -17.77
C PRO A 5 0.25 -0.64 -16.66
N LEU A 6 -0.90 -0.85 -16.01
CA LEU A 6 -1.02 -1.70 -14.82
C LEU A 6 -0.38 -3.08 -15.05
N SER A 7 -0.37 -3.52 -16.31
CA SER A 7 0.19 -4.79 -16.80
C SER A 7 1.70 -4.99 -16.53
N PRO A 8 2.65 -4.13 -16.96
CA PRO A 8 4.07 -4.30 -16.61
C PRO A 8 4.40 -4.39 -15.12
N ALA A 9 3.81 -3.54 -14.29
CA ALA A 9 4.06 -3.54 -12.85
C ALA A 9 3.54 -4.83 -12.20
N ILE A 10 2.34 -5.27 -12.56
CA ILE A 10 1.77 -6.54 -12.09
C ILE A 10 2.62 -7.72 -12.57
N LEU A 11 3.06 -7.74 -13.83
CA LEU A 11 3.90 -8.82 -14.35
C LEU A 11 5.24 -8.91 -13.61
N GLN A 12 5.86 -7.78 -13.29
CA GLN A 12 7.08 -7.77 -12.50
C GLN A 12 6.83 -8.30 -11.08
N LEU A 13 5.70 -7.94 -10.48
CA LEU A 13 5.30 -8.44 -9.18
C LEU A 13 5.06 -9.95 -9.19
N GLU A 14 4.28 -10.45 -10.15
CA GLU A 14 4.02 -11.89 -10.35
C GLU A 14 5.33 -12.66 -10.53
N ARG A 15 6.28 -12.14 -11.32
CA ARG A 15 7.61 -12.74 -11.49
C ARG A 15 8.42 -12.78 -10.20
N ARG A 16 8.41 -11.69 -9.42
CA ARG A 16 9.14 -11.63 -8.13
C ARG A 16 8.56 -12.56 -7.08
N LEU A 17 7.25 -12.75 -7.09
CA LEU A 17 6.55 -13.65 -6.16
C LEU A 17 6.55 -15.11 -6.63
N GLY A 18 6.84 -15.37 -7.90
CA GLY A 18 6.77 -16.72 -8.49
C GLY A 18 5.34 -17.27 -8.63
N VAL A 19 4.32 -16.42 -8.47
CA VAL A 19 2.90 -16.82 -8.53
C VAL A 19 2.12 -15.91 -9.47
N ARG A 20 1.04 -16.44 -10.05
CA ARG A 20 0.09 -15.63 -10.82
C ARG A 20 -0.92 -15.03 -9.85
N LEU A 21 -1.16 -13.73 -9.93
CA LEU A 21 -2.16 -13.00 -9.16
C LEU A 21 -3.43 -12.77 -10.01
N PHE A 22 -3.32 -12.83 -11.33
CA PHE A 22 -4.44 -12.63 -12.27
C PHE A 22 -4.57 -13.77 -13.28
N ASP A 23 -5.80 -14.20 -13.55
CA ASP A 23 -6.16 -15.03 -14.69
C ASP A 23 -6.50 -14.13 -15.89
N ARG A 24 -5.83 -14.40 -17.03
CA ARG A 24 -5.93 -13.65 -18.29
C ARG A 24 -6.47 -14.49 -19.44
N SER A 25 -7.04 -15.68 -19.16
CA SER A 25 -7.47 -16.65 -20.18
C SER A 25 -8.73 -16.25 -20.97
N ARG A 26 -9.50 -15.26 -20.49
CA ARG A 26 -10.75 -14.81 -21.12
C ARG A 26 -10.65 -13.34 -21.51
N ARG A 27 -11.60 -12.84 -22.31
CA ARG A 27 -11.75 -11.40 -22.69
C ARG A 27 -11.75 -10.41 -21.52
N LYS A 28 -11.65 -10.86 -20.26
CA LYS A 28 -11.56 -10.08 -19.03
C LYS A 28 -10.43 -10.61 -18.15
N ILE A 29 -9.69 -9.69 -17.54
CA ILE A 29 -8.70 -9.96 -16.50
C ILE A 29 -9.45 -10.17 -15.17
N THR A 30 -9.18 -11.27 -14.47
CA THR A 30 -9.79 -11.58 -13.18
C THR A 30 -8.74 -11.93 -12.15
N LEU A 31 -9.05 -11.77 -10.86
CA LEU A 31 -8.14 -12.15 -9.78
C LEU A 31 -8.07 -13.68 -9.68
N ALA A 32 -6.87 -14.24 -9.63
CA ALA A 32 -6.67 -15.63 -9.25
C ALA A 32 -6.91 -15.79 -7.74
N GLU A 33 -7.10 -17.02 -7.27
CA GLU A 33 -7.31 -17.30 -5.84
C GLU A 33 -6.12 -16.82 -4.98
N THR A 34 -4.90 -17.10 -5.44
CA THR A 34 -3.64 -16.53 -4.91
C THR A 34 -3.66 -15.01 -4.87
N GLY A 35 -4.20 -14.38 -5.92
CA GLY A 35 -4.40 -12.94 -6.00
C GLY A 35 -5.33 -12.40 -4.92
N ARG A 36 -6.37 -13.15 -4.54
CA ARG A 36 -7.35 -12.73 -3.50
C ARG A 36 -6.69 -12.71 -2.13
N VAL A 37 -5.98 -13.78 -1.78
CA VAL A 37 -5.26 -13.89 -0.51
C VAL A 37 -4.16 -12.83 -0.42
N PHE A 38 -3.38 -12.67 -1.50
CA PHE A 38 -2.33 -11.66 -1.56
C PHE A 38 -2.87 -10.23 -1.42
N ALA A 39 -3.96 -9.90 -2.12
CA ALA A 39 -4.56 -8.57 -2.05
C ALA A 39 -5.07 -8.24 -0.64
N GLU A 40 -5.61 -9.22 0.10
CA GLU A 40 -6.03 -9.00 1.49
C GLU A 40 -4.83 -8.67 2.38
N ALA A 41 -3.72 -9.42 2.27
CA ALA A 41 -2.51 -9.14 3.00
C ALA A 41 -1.94 -7.75 2.67
N CYS A 42 -1.90 -7.38 1.38
CA CYS A 42 -1.44 -6.06 0.95
C CYS A 42 -2.28 -4.93 1.52
N ARG A 43 -3.61 -5.06 1.58
CA ARG A 43 -4.48 -4.05 2.18
C ARG A 43 -4.12 -3.78 3.65
N LYS A 44 -3.85 -4.84 4.41
CA LYS A 44 -3.43 -4.74 5.82
C LYS A 44 -2.07 -4.04 5.94
N LEU A 45 -1.11 -4.38 5.08
CA LEU A 45 0.21 -3.75 5.07
C LEU A 45 0.16 -2.25 4.72
N VAL A 46 -0.64 -1.87 3.73
CA VAL A 46 -0.81 -0.46 3.34
C VAL A 46 -1.45 0.33 4.48
N ALA A 47 -2.50 -0.20 5.11
CA ALA A 47 -3.12 0.44 6.26
C ALA A 47 -2.14 0.62 7.43
N ALA A 48 -1.34 -0.41 7.73
CA ALA A 48 -0.32 -0.31 8.76
C ALA A 48 0.75 0.73 8.44
N ALA A 49 1.19 0.82 7.18
CA ALA A 49 2.15 1.82 6.74
C ALA A 49 1.59 3.25 6.84
N GLN A 50 0.31 3.44 6.48
CA GLN A 50 -0.38 4.72 6.64
C GLN A 50 -0.47 5.12 8.12
N HIS A 51 -0.87 4.19 8.97
CA HIS A 51 -0.93 4.44 10.42
C HIS A 51 0.45 4.80 11.00
N ALA A 52 1.51 4.09 10.59
CA ALA A 52 2.88 4.41 11.02
C ALA A 52 3.30 5.83 10.59
N HIS A 53 2.92 6.25 9.39
CA HIS A 53 3.16 7.61 8.91
C HIS A 53 2.38 8.65 9.73
N GLU A 54 1.12 8.39 10.04
CA GLU A 54 0.32 9.25 10.91
C GLU A 54 0.93 9.36 12.31
N VAL A 55 1.35 8.25 12.91
CA VAL A 55 2.00 8.26 14.22
C VAL A 55 3.29 9.09 14.20
N ALA A 56 4.13 8.93 13.17
CA ALA A 56 5.37 9.70 13.04
C ALA A 56 5.11 11.21 12.91
N THR A 57 4.14 11.59 12.06
CA THR A 57 3.79 13.01 11.85
C THR A 57 3.15 13.63 13.09
N HIS A 58 2.31 12.90 13.83
CA HIS A 58 1.74 13.36 15.10
C HIS A 58 2.79 13.44 16.21
N ALA A 59 3.77 12.53 16.24
CA ALA A 59 4.86 12.59 17.20
C ALA A 59 5.71 13.86 16.99
N GLU A 60 6.06 14.20 15.74
CA GLU A 60 6.75 15.47 15.43
C GLU A 60 5.89 16.69 15.78
N ALA A 61 4.59 16.68 15.43
CA ALA A 61 3.68 17.77 15.76
C ALA A 61 3.45 17.94 17.28
N GLY A 62 3.43 16.85 18.04
CA GLY A 62 3.34 16.84 19.50
C GLY A 62 4.63 17.30 20.19
N LEU A 63 5.80 17.00 19.60
CA LEU A 63 7.10 17.50 20.07
C LEU A 63 7.28 19.00 19.79
N LEU A 64 6.70 19.52 18.71
CA LEU A 64 6.58 20.95 18.43
C LEU A 64 5.46 21.63 19.26
N GLY A 65 4.62 20.86 19.96
CA GLY A 65 3.61 21.35 20.91
C GLY A 65 4.17 21.74 22.28
N THR A 66 5.39 21.30 22.62
CA THR A 66 6.09 21.73 23.84
C THR A 66 6.86 23.03 23.61
N ARG A 67 6.12 24.15 23.53
CA ARG A 67 6.45 25.50 24.06
C ARG A 67 5.50 26.57 23.51
N CYS A 68 4.20 26.41 23.72
CA CYS A 68 3.41 27.59 24.09
C CYS A 68 3.42 27.67 25.60
N GLY A 69 4.50 28.27 26.10
CA GLY A 69 4.54 28.79 27.45
C GLY A 69 3.41 29.80 27.57
N TRP A 70 2.49 29.49 28.48
CA TRP A 70 1.76 30.48 29.23
C TRP A 70 2.81 31.39 29.86
N ALA A 71 3.11 32.50 29.19
CA ALA A 71 4.03 33.51 29.66
C ALA A 71 3.31 34.85 29.57
N TRP A 72 2.76 35.21 30.73
CA TRP A 72 2.28 36.52 31.20
C TRP A 72 0.92 36.99 30.70
#